data_AF-A0A183HKW1-F1
#
_entry.id   AF-A0A183HKW1-F1
#
_cell.length_a   1.000
_cell.length_b   1.000
_cell.length_c   1.000
_cell.angle_alpha   90.00
_cell.angle_beta   90.00
_cell.angle_gamma   90.00
#
_symmetry.space_group_name_H-M   'P 1'
#
loop_
_entity.id
_entity.type
_entity.pdbx_description
1 polymer ?
#
loop_
_entity_poly.entity_id
_entity_poly.type
_entity_poly.pdbx_seq_one_letter_code
_entity_poly.pdbx_strand_id
1 'polypeptide(L)' 'MELFDRNVCNVPLTQCGFIDMFAREAFTSWTQFSNMPILLTQLEKNYERWRQQTADWDPSKNAHLSDEGYSRNS' A
#
# COMPACT_ATOMS: atom_id res chain seq x y z
N MET A 1 -5.59 -12.87 10.44
CA MET A 1 -5.63 -11.39 10.47
C MET A 1 -6.92 -10.96 9.81
N GLU A 2 -7.96 -10.63 10.59
CA GLU A 2 -9.30 -10.31 10.08
C GLU A 2 -9.33 -9.00 9.25
N LEU A 3 -8.32 -8.13 9.43
CA LEU A 3 -8.14 -6.88 8.69
C LEU A 3 -7.71 -7.05 7.22
N PHE A 4 -7.22 -8.22 6.81
CA PHE A 4 -6.65 -8.46 5.48
C PHE A 4 -7.44 -9.50 4.68
N ASP A 5 -8.77 -9.36 4.63
CA ASP A 5 -9.62 -10.16 3.75
C ASP A 5 -9.59 -9.61 2.32
N ARG A 6 -9.20 -10.43 1.34
CA ARG A 6 -9.15 -10.05 -0.08
C ARG A 6 -10.44 -9.40 -0.60
N ASN A 7 -11.60 -9.75 -0.07
CA ASN A 7 -12.89 -9.28 -0.58
C ASN A 7 -13.24 -7.87 -0.10
N VAL A 8 -12.67 -7.43 1.03
CA VAL A 8 -13.03 -6.16 1.69
C VAL A 8 -11.83 -5.32 2.11
N CYS A 9 -10.61 -5.82 1.95
CA CYS A 9 -9.40 -5.12 2.33
C CYS A 9 -9.18 -3.91 1.41
N ASN A 10 -9.19 -2.73 2.00
CA ASN A 10 -8.75 -1.50 1.37
C ASN A 10 -7.21 -1.43 1.42
N VAL A 11 -6.56 -2.00 0.40
CA VAL A 11 -5.09 -2.03 0.30
C VAL A 11 -4.49 -0.61 0.43
N PRO A 12 -4.97 0.41 -0.31
CA PRO A 12 -4.47 1.78 -0.14
C PRO A 12 -4.51 2.28 1.31
N LEU A 13 -5.62 2.09 2.02
CA LEU A 13 -5.78 2.51 3.41
C LEU A 13 -4.81 1.76 4.34
N THR A 14 -4.70 0.45 4.18
CA THR A 14 -3.79 -0.36 5.00
C THR A 14 -2.31 -0.01 4.76
N GLN A 15 -1.94 0.37 3.53
CA GLN A 15 -0.58 0.86 3.23
C GLN A 15 -0.31 2.21 3.91
N CYS A 16 -1.25 3.15 3.88
CA CYS A 16 -1.13 4.40 4.63
C CYS A 16 -0.94 4.13 6.14
N GLY A 17 -1.77 3.26 6.71
CA GLY A 17 -1.67 2.87 8.12
C GLY A 17 -0.32 2.23 8.46
N PHE A 18 0.20 1.34 7.62
CA PHE A 18 1.52 0.73 7.81
C PHE A 18 2.65 1.77 7.77
N ILE A 19 2.57 2.73 6.85
CA ILE A 19 3.57 3.81 6.75
C ILE A 19 3.55 4.69 7.99
N ASP A 20 2.35 5.07 8.45
CA ASP A 20 2.17 5.92 9.63
C ASP A 20 2.61 5.21 10.93
N MET A 21 2.33 3.91 11.05
CA MET A 21 2.60 3.12 12.25
C MET A 21 4.04 2.65 12.38
N PHE A 22 4.73 2.40 11.26
CA PHE A 22 6.07 1.80 11.27
C PHE A 22 7.06 2.45 10.32
N ALA A 23 6.70 2.53 9.03
CA ALA A 23 7.71 2.78 8.01
C ALA A 23 8.33 4.17 8.14
N ARG A 24 7.54 5.21 8.46
CA ARG A 24 8.06 6.57 8.53
C ARG A 24 9.16 6.73 9.58
N GLU A 25 8.98 6.15 10.76
CA GLU A 25 10.00 6.19 11.81
C GLU A 25 11.24 5.38 11.41
N ALA A 26 11.06 4.14 10.97
CA ALA A 26 12.16 3.26 10.58
C ALA A 26 13.03 3.88 9.45
N PHE A 27 12.40 4.42 8.41
CA PHE A 27 13.11 5.08 7.32
C PHE A 27 13.71 6.41 7.75
N THR A 28 13.11 7.14 8.69
CA THR A 28 13.72 8.36 9.23
C THR A 28 15.03 8.04 9.93
N SER A 29 15.03 7.08 10.86
CA SER A 29 16.24 6.66 11.56
C SER A 29 17.30 6.11 10.60
N TRP A 30 16.90 5.28 9.63
CA TRP A 30 17.84 4.69 8.68
C TRP A 30 18.45 5.74 7.75
N THR A 31 17.68 6.67 7.22
CA THR A 31 18.17 7.68 6.27
C THR A 31 19.05 8.73 6.93
N GLN A 32 18.81 9.04 8.21
CA GLN A 32 19.72 9.86 9.02
C GLN A 32 21.09 9.19 9.19
N PHE A 33 21.10 7.87 9.44
CA PHE A 33 22.34 7.11 9.59
C PHE A 33 23.10 6.92 8.25
N SER A 34 22.38 6.55 7.19
CA SER A 34 22.96 6.19 5.88
C SER A 34 23.10 7.37 4.91
N ASN A 35 22.64 8.56 5.27
CA ASN A 35 22.61 9.76 4.44
C ASN A 35 21.88 9.55 3.09
N MET A 36 20.72 8.88 3.13
CA MET A 36 19.90 8.55 1.95
C MET A 36 18.52 9.24 1.95
N PRO A 37 18.43 10.58 1.90
CA PRO A 37 17.17 11.32 2.02
C PRO A 37 16.16 11.04 0.88
N ILE A 38 16.64 10.51 -0.26
CA ILE A 38 15.79 10.12 -1.39
C ILE A 38 14.77 9.04 -1.01
N LEU A 39 15.09 8.16 -0.04
CA LEU A 39 14.17 7.11 0.39
C LEU A 39 12.95 7.69 1.10
N LEU A 40 13.13 8.70 1.97
CA LEU A 40 12.02 9.43 2.59
C LEU A 40 11.19 10.18 1.55
N THR A 41 11.85 10.81 0.58
CA THR A 41 11.14 11.50 -0.52
C THR A 41 10.25 10.53 -1.29
N GLN A 42 10.73 9.33 -1.59
CA GLN A 42 9.95 8.33 -2.30
C GLN A 42 8.85 7.71 -1.42
N LEU A 43 9.11 7.53 -0.13
CA LEU A 43 8.11 7.07 0.84
C LEU A 43 6.92 8.03 0.89
N GLU A 44 7.16 9.34 1.00
CA GLU A 44 6.09 10.34 1.05
C GLU A 44 5.34 10.46 -0.29
N LYS A 45 6.04 10.36 -1.43
CA LYS A 45 5.38 10.29 -2.75
C LYS A 45 4.45 9.08 -2.86
N ASN A 46 4.86 7.93 -2.34
CA ASN A 46 4.05 6.73 -2.36
C ASN A 46 2.87 6.85 -1.38
N TYR A 47 3.09 7.41 -0.20
CA TYR A 47 2.05 7.67 0.79
C TYR A 47 0.93 8.54 0.20
N GLU A 48 1.28 9.65 -0.47
CA GLU A 48 0.28 10.53 -1.08
C GLU A 48 -0.52 9.83 -2.19
N ARG A 49 0.14 8.99 -3.02
CA ARG A 49 -0.57 8.17 -4.02
C ARG A 49 -1.55 7.19 -3.38
N TRP A 50 -1.17 6.53 -2.29
CA TRP A 50 -2.06 5.62 -1.57
C TRP A 50 -3.23 6.36 -0.91
N ARG A 51 -2.97 7.54 -0.34
CA ARG A 51 -4.01 8.39 0.23
C ARG A 51 -5.05 8.78 -0.84
N GLN A 52 -4.61 9.18 -2.02
CA GLN A 52 -5.51 9.51 -3.13
C GLN A 52 -6.34 8.29 -3.56
N GLN A 53 -5.71 7.13 -3.73
CA GLN A 53 -6.42 5.89 -4.08
C GLN A 53 -7.41 5.43 -3.00
N THR A 54 -7.19 5.80 -1.74
CA THR A 54 -8.13 5.50 -0.65
C THR A 54 -9.46 6.21 -0.85
N ALA A 55 -9.45 7.43 -1.39
CA ALA A 55 -10.67 8.21 -1.63
C ALA A 55 -11.55 7.59 -2.74
N ASP A 56 -10.92 6.97 -3.75
CA ASP A 56 -11.59 6.36 -4.90
C ASP A 56 -11.74 4.82 -4.77
N TRP A 57 -11.47 4.28 -3.58
CA TRP A 57 -11.49 2.84 -3.34
C TRP A 57 -12.92 2.30 -3.30
N ASP A 58 -13.12 1.19 -4.00
CA ASP A 58 -14.40 0.47 -4.09
C ASP A 58 -14.12 -1.03 -3.90
N PRO A 59 -14.74 -1.70 -2.89
CA PRO A 59 -14.59 -3.13 -2.67
C PRO A 59 -14.91 -3.98 -3.91
N SER A 60 -15.80 -3.53 -4.80
CA SER A 60 -16.15 -4.26 -6.02
C SER A 60 -14.94 -4.49 -6.94
N LYS A 61 -13.97 -3.57 -6.91
CA LYS A 61 -12.73 -3.66 -7.70
C LYS A 61 -11.78 -4.74 -7.20
N ASN A 62 -11.96 -5.26 -5.97
CA ASN A 62 -11.15 -6.36 -5.45
C ASN A 62 -11.43 -7.69 -6.19
N ALA A 63 -12.60 -7.85 -6.82
CA ALA A 63 -13.04 -9.09 -7.45
C ALA A 63 -12.30 -9.43 -8.76
N HIS A 64 -11.71 -8.43 -9.45
CA HIS A 64 -11.02 -8.63 -10.73
C HIS A 64 -9.71 -9.43 -10.65
N LEU A 65 -9.21 -9.72 -9.44
CA LEU A 65 -8.03 -10.58 -9.25
C LEU A 65 -8.35 -12.08 -9.34
N SER A 66 -9.63 -12.47 -9.40
CA SER A 66 -10.05 -13.89 -9.35
C SER A 66 -9.97 -14.63 -10.68
N ASP A 67 -10.19 -13.95 -11.82
CA ASP A 67 -10.65 -14.63 -13.04
C ASP A 67 -9.66 -14.60 -14.22
N GLU A 68 -8.63 -13.76 -14.23
CA GLU A 68 -7.69 -13.72 -15.37
C GLU A 68 -6.68 -14.89 -15.39
N GLY A 69 -6.58 -15.68 -14.31
CA GLY A 69 -5.61 -16.76 -14.18
C GLY A 69 -6.04 -18.12 -14.74
N TYR A 70 -7.35 -18.38 -14.92
CA TYR A 70 -7.84 -19.72 -15.25
C TYR A 70 -8.24 -19.92 -16.72
N SER A 71 -8.53 -18.84 -17.46
CA SER A 71 -9.04 -18.93 -18.84
C SER A 71 -7.94 -18.99 -19.93
N ARG A 72 -6.65 -19.09 -19.57
CA ARG A 72 -5.56 -19.21 -20.56
C ARG A 72 -5.08 -20.64 -20.86
N ASN A 73 -5.64 -21.66 -20.21
CA ASN A 73 -5.26 -23.07 -20.40
C ASN A 73 -6.48 -24.00 -20.62
N SER A 74 -7.35 -23.66 -21.58
CA SER A 74 -8.35 -24.59 -22.13
C SER A 74 -8.37 -24.52 -23.64
#